data_AF-A0A0A6D1S5-F1
#
_entry.id   AF-A0A0A6D1S5-F1
#
_cell.length_a   1.000
_cell.length_b   1.000
_cell.length_c   1.000
_cell.angle_alpha   90.00
_cell.angle_beta   90.00
_cell.angle_gamma   90.00
#
_symmetry.space_group_name_H-M   'P 1'
#
loop_
_entity.id
_entity.type
_entity.pdbx_description
1 polymer ?
#
loop_
_entity_poly.entity_id
_entity_poly.type
_entity_poly.pdbx_seq_one_letter_code
_entity_poly.pdbx_strand_id
1 'polypeptide(L)'
;MGALILALNSGSSTVKYGLYAVDPDPALLVGGTIETADGHASVLDALDAALRDSPAPSAIGHRIVHGGPHRTAHCLIDDAVTADLVAACAFAPLHGPAALALIAAARARYPGMPQVACFDTAFHADLPDVAQVLPIPRRYRASGVRRYGFHGLSCESILAQLGGGVPSRLVIAHLGNGASVTAVRDGRSVDTSMGLTPSGGVTMATRTGDIDPGILLYLLRETGLEADELATMIDHDSGMAGISGLSGDMRVLRAAAGSNPNADLAIRMFERSVCKQIAAMAATLGGLDLLVLTGGIGEHDRATQQAIGTGLAWLPGMAIRIVASREDDEIARHAARLSQAAIGPPSR
;
A
#
# COMPACT_ATOMS: atom_id res chain seq x y z
N MET A 1 -12.59 28.74 5.17
CA MET A 1 -11.71 28.46 4.02
C MET A 1 -11.15 27.06 4.30
N GLY A 2 -11.36 26.10 3.39
CA GLY A 2 -10.93 24.71 3.58
C GLY A 2 -9.42 24.59 3.80
N ALA A 3 -8.97 23.47 4.39
CA ALA A 3 -7.54 23.24 4.56
C ALA A 3 -6.87 22.97 3.21
N LEU A 4 -5.72 23.59 2.98
CA LEU A 4 -4.88 23.30 1.81
C LEU A 4 -3.83 22.27 2.22
N ILE A 5 -3.84 21.11 1.58
CA ILE A 5 -3.02 19.97 1.99
C ILE A 5 -2.14 19.52 0.85
N LEU A 6 -0.83 19.44 1.11
CA LEU A 6 0.10 18.76 0.22
C LEU A 6 0.19 17.29 0.61
N ALA A 7 -0.40 16.40 -0.18
CA ALA A 7 -0.25 14.95 -0.03
C ALA A 7 0.99 14.48 -0.80
N LEU A 8 1.85 13.72 -0.14
CA LEU A 8 3.07 13.13 -0.68
C LEU A 8 3.01 11.61 -0.54
N ASN A 9 2.96 10.91 -1.67
CA ASN A 9 2.94 9.46 -1.75
C ASN A 9 4.25 8.97 -2.37
N SER A 10 5.21 8.61 -1.51
CA SER A 10 6.52 8.11 -1.92
C SER A 10 6.47 6.62 -2.24
N GLY A 11 6.81 6.27 -3.48
CA GLY A 11 7.19 4.93 -3.90
C GLY A 11 8.71 4.73 -3.85
N SER A 12 9.19 3.62 -4.42
CA SER A 12 10.62 3.28 -4.43
C SER A 12 11.47 4.14 -5.37
N SER A 13 10.88 4.66 -6.45
CA SER A 13 11.58 5.44 -7.48
C SER A 13 10.87 6.74 -7.87
N THR A 14 9.70 7.00 -7.30
CA THR A 14 8.88 8.18 -7.60
C THR A 14 8.20 8.71 -6.35
N VAL A 15 7.90 10.01 -6.33
CA VAL A 15 6.98 10.64 -5.39
C VAL A 15 5.81 11.19 -6.19
N LYS A 16 4.61 10.67 -5.94
CA LYS A 16 3.38 11.31 -6.38
C LYS A 16 3.03 12.41 -5.40
N TYR A 17 2.58 13.54 -5.92
CA TYR A 17 2.13 14.66 -5.10
C TYR A 17 0.80 15.19 -5.58
N GLY A 18 0.03 15.74 -4.63
CA GLY A 18 -1.16 16.51 -4.92
C GLY A 18 -1.35 17.62 -3.89
N LEU A 19 -1.66 18.82 -4.36
CA LEU A 19 -2.18 19.91 -3.54
C LEU A 19 -3.70 19.86 -3.58
N TYR A 20 -4.32 19.70 -2.43
CA TYR A 20 -5.76 19.54 -2.27
C TYR A 20 -6.37 20.69 -1.48
N ALA A 21 -7.53 21.17 -1.91
CA ALA A 21 -8.45 21.91 -1.04
C ALA A 21 -9.39 20.89 -0.38
N VAL A 22 -9.49 20.89 0.94
CA VAL A 22 -10.32 19.93 1.70
C VAL A 22 -11.46 20.67 2.40
N ASP A 23 -12.68 20.50 1.90
CA ASP A 23 -13.94 21.02 2.48
C ASP A 23 -15.20 20.39 1.85
N PRO A 24 -15.91 19.46 2.53
CA PRO A 24 -15.41 18.51 3.53
C PRO A 24 -14.56 17.39 2.90
N ASP A 25 -14.65 17.24 1.58
CA ASP A 25 -13.93 16.25 0.80
C ASP A 25 -12.71 16.87 0.10
N PRO A 26 -11.66 16.08 -0.16
CA PRO A 26 -10.51 16.52 -0.93
C PRO A 26 -10.88 16.82 -2.38
N ALA A 27 -10.48 17.99 -2.86
CA ALA A 27 -10.51 18.39 -4.27
C ALA A 27 -9.09 18.70 -4.73
N LEU A 28 -8.59 17.94 -5.69
CA LEU A 28 -7.25 18.13 -6.26
C LEU A 28 -7.19 19.46 -7.02
N LEU A 29 -6.24 20.31 -6.65
CA LEU A 29 -5.94 21.57 -7.33
C LEU A 29 -4.84 21.38 -8.37
N VAL A 30 -3.74 20.77 -7.95
CA VAL A 30 -2.54 20.50 -8.76
C VAL A 30 -1.94 19.18 -8.30
N GLY A 31 -1.49 18.35 -9.23
CA GLY A 31 -0.81 17.10 -8.88
C GLY A 31 0.10 16.60 -9.99
N GLY A 32 0.95 15.65 -9.65
CA GLY A 32 1.92 15.10 -10.58
C GLY A 32 2.76 13.98 -9.96
N THR A 33 3.80 13.60 -10.68
CA THR A 33 4.77 12.58 -10.25
C THR A 33 6.16 13.12 -10.51
N ILE A 34 7.05 12.94 -9.54
CA ILE A 34 8.45 13.34 -9.59
C ILE A 34 9.30 12.08 -9.45
N GLU A 35 10.24 11.88 -10.36
CA GLU A 35 11.23 10.79 -10.28
C GLU A 35 12.23 11.10 -9.16
N THR A 36 12.60 10.10 -8.35
CA THR A 36 13.51 10.28 -7.20
C THR A 36 14.96 9.90 -7.51
N ALA A 37 15.32 9.76 -8.79
CA ALA A 37 16.64 9.32 -9.24
C ALA A 37 17.78 10.23 -8.71
N ASP A 38 17.50 11.50 -8.44
CA ASP A 38 18.48 12.51 -8.02
C ASP A 38 18.43 12.85 -6.51
N GLY A 39 17.74 12.04 -5.69
CA GLY A 39 17.62 12.23 -4.24
C GLY A 39 16.41 13.09 -3.79
N HIS A 40 16.26 13.34 -2.49
CA HIS A 40 15.04 13.97 -1.93
C HIS A 40 15.03 15.50 -1.95
N ALA A 41 16.21 16.15 -1.96
CA ALA A 41 16.29 17.61 -2.05
C ALA A 41 15.79 18.11 -3.42
N SER A 42 16.16 17.40 -4.50
CA SER A 42 15.66 17.68 -5.85
C SER A 42 14.16 17.45 -5.99
N VAL A 43 13.57 16.53 -5.19
CA VAL A 43 12.11 16.35 -5.14
C VAL A 43 11.41 17.61 -4.63
N LEU A 44 11.93 18.25 -3.57
CA LEU A 44 11.30 19.48 -3.06
C LEU A 44 11.48 20.67 -4.01
N ASP A 45 12.63 20.80 -4.67
CA ASP A 45 12.84 21.83 -5.68
C ASP A 45 11.88 21.66 -6.86
N ALA A 46 11.67 20.42 -7.31
CA ALA A 46 10.70 20.08 -8.33
C ALA A 46 9.25 20.35 -7.87
N LEU A 47 8.93 20.07 -6.60
CA LEU A 47 7.62 20.40 -6.01
C LEU A 47 7.39 21.91 -5.98
N ASP A 48 8.36 22.70 -5.54
CA ASP A 48 8.24 24.15 -5.51
C ASP A 48 8.07 24.73 -6.92
N ALA A 49 8.80 24.18 -7.90
CA ALA A 49 8.65 24.58 -9.29
C ALA A 49 7.25 24.27 -9.81
N ALA A 50 6.70 23.11 -9.47
CA ALA A 50 5.37 22.70 -9.89
C ALA A 50 4.22 23.43 -9.17
N LEU A 51 4.45 23.86 -7.92
CA LEU A 51 3.48 24.55 -7.07
C LEU A 51 3.65 26.08 -7.09
N ARG A 52 4.54 26.63 -7.92
CA ARG A 52 4.91 28.05 -7.95
C ARG A 52 3.71 29.01 -8.03
N ASP A 53 2.72 28.66 -8.85
CA ASP A 53 1.52 29.48 -9.08
C ASP A 53 0.32 28.99 -8.24
N SER A 54 0.57 28.11 -7.26
CA SER A 54 -0.45 27.56 -6.37
C SER A 54 -0.44 28.24 -5.00
N PRO A 55 -1.58 28.26 -4.30
CA PRO A 55 -1.63 28.64 -2.89
C PRO A 55 -0.69 27.78 -2.02
N ALA A 56 -0.07 28.38 -1.01
CA ALA A 56 0.77 27.64 -0.08
C ALA A 56 -0.05 26.61 0.73
N PRO A 57 0.47 25.37 0.93
CA PRO A 57 -0.19 24.40 1.79
C PRO A 57 -0.20 24.87 3.25
N SER A 58 -1.21 24.41 3.98
CA SER A 58 -1.37 24.60 5.43
C SER A 58 -0.91 23.41 6.26
N ALA A 59 -0.79 22.22 5.65
CA ALA A 59 -0.17 21.03 6.23
C ALA A 59 0.30 20.07 5.12
N ILE A 60 1.17 19.13 5.48
CA ILE A 60 1.66 18.07 4.58
C ILE A 60 1.25 16.69 5.12
N GLY A 61 0.71 15.84 4.26
CA GLY A 61 0.49 14.42 4.55
C GLY A 61 1.54 13.56 3.85
N HIS A 62 2.19 12.66 4.60
CA HIS A 62 3.18 11.73 4.08
C HIS A 62 2.61 10.31 4.14
N ARG A 63 2.60 9.60 3.01
CA ARG A 63 2.38 8.16 3.04
C ARG A 63 3.56 7.47 3.74
N ILE A 64 3.26 6.60 4.69
CA ILE A 64 4.24 5.77 5.39
C ILE A 64 3.86 4.31 5.23
N VAL A 65 4.74 3.52 4.63
CA VAL A 65 4.48 2.09 4.39
C VAL A 65 4.35 1.32 5.70
N HIS A 66 5.21 1.58 6.69
CA HIS A 66 5.24 0.77 7.92
C HIS A 66 5.45 1.64 9.17
N GLY A 67 4.48 1.64 10.09
CA GLY A 67 4.56 2.39 11.36
C GLY A 67 5.25 1.64 12.52
N GLY A 68 5.52 0.34 12.33
CA GLY A 68 6.08 -0.49 13.38
C GLY A 68 5.05 -0.79 14.48
N PRO A 69 5.47 -1.42 15.58
CA PRO A 69 4.54 -1.81 16.65
C PRO A 69 3.98 -0.62 17.43
N HIS A 70 4.61 0.56 17.35
CA HIS A 70 4.26 1.74 18.15
C HIS A 70 3.31 2.72 17.44
N ARG A 71 3.15 2.63 16.12
CA ARG A 71 2.30 3.53 15.33
C ARG A 71 1.25 2.75 14.56
N THR A 72 0.06 2.66 15.15
CA THR A 72 -1.10 1.93 14.60
C THR A 72 -2.21 2.85 14.08
N ALA A 73 -2.01 4.16 14.13
CA ALA A 73 -2.97 5.16 13.66
C ALA A 73 -2.23 6.32 13.00
N HIS A 74 -2.88 6.96 12.02
CA HIS A 74 -2.37 8.20 11.41
C HIS A 74 -2.18 9.27 12.49
N CYS A 75 -1.08 10.01 12.45
CA CYS A 75 -0.73 10.95 13.50
C CYS A 75 0.06 12.15 12.98
N LEU A 76 0.06 13.25 13.74
CA LEU A 76 1.00 14.34 13.53
C LEU A 76 2.42 13.86 13.77
N ILE A 77 3.37 14.37 12.99
CA ILE A 77 4.78 14.02 13.09
C ILE A 77 5.46 14.98 14.06
N ASP A 78 5.83 14.46 15.22
CA ASP A 78 6.75 15.07 16.18
C ASP A 78 8.06 14.27 16.26
N ASP A 79 8.96 14.63 17.17
CA ASP A 79 10.24 13.95 17.32
C ASP A 79 10.09 12.51 17.86
N ALA A 80 9.06 12.23 18.65
CA ALA A 80 8.78 10.89 19.14
C ALA A 80 8.29 9.97 18.01
N VAL A 81 7.43 10.49 17.12
CA VAL A 81 7.00 9.80 15.90
C VAL A 81 8.20 9.57 14.99
N THR A 82 9.07 10.56 14.80
CA THR A 82 10.29 10.37 14.00
C THR A 82 11.18 9.26 14.56
N ALA A 83 11.38 9.20 15.89
CA ALA A 83 12.14 8.13 16.52
C ALA A 83 11.52 6.74 16.30
N ASP A 84 10.19 6.62 16.40
CA ASP A 84 9.49 5.37 16.13
C ASP A 84 9.58 4.94 14.66
N LEU A 85 9.52 5.91 13.73
CA LEU A 85 9.71 5.65 12.30
C LEU A 85 11.13 5.15 11.99
N VAL A 86 12.15 5.69 12.66
CA VAL A 86 13.53 5.19 12.56
C VAL A 86 13.62 3.74 13.03
N ALA A 87 12.99 3.41 14.17
CA ALA A 87 12.94 2.02 14.65
C ALA A 87 12.16 1.10 13.69
N ALA A 88 11.09 1.61 13.07
CA ALA A 88 10.27 0.86 12.12
C ALA A 88 10.99 0.51 10.80
N CYS A 89 12.10 1.18 10.47
CA CYS A 89 12.92 0.86 9.30
C CYS A 89 13.40 -0.61 9.29
N ALA A 90 13.54 -1.25 10.45
CA ALA A 90 13.87 -2.67 10.55
C ALA A 90 12.82 -3.58 9.89
N PHE A 91 11.57 -3.13 9.76
CA PHE A 91 10.47 -3.88 9.13
C PHE A 91 10.23 -3.49 7.66
N ALA A 92 10.73 -2.34 7.23
CA ALA A 92 10.57 -1.83 5.87
C ALA A 92 11.85 -1.11 5.38
N PRO A 93 12.98 -1.83 5.27
CA PRO A 93 14.29 -1.22 5.02
C PRO A 93 14.38 -0.47 3.69
N LEU A 94 13.57 -0.87 2.70
CA LEU A 94 13.52 -0.24 1.38
C LEU A 94 12.65 1.02 1.32
N HIS A 95 11.72 1.21 2.27
CA HIS A 95 10.73 2.30 2.23
C HIS A 95 10.93 3.33 3.35
N GLY A 96 11.31 2.87 4.54
CA GLY A 96 11.46 3.70 5.73
C GLY A 96 12.47 4.85 5.59
N PRO A 97 13.72 4.58 5.14
CA PRO A 97 14.73 5.62 4.98
C PRO A 97 14.34 6.73 4.00
N ALA A 98 13.71 6.38 2.88
CA ALA A 98 13.24 7.36 1.89
C ALA A 98 12.12 8.25 2.47
N ALA A 99 11.15 7.65 3.16
CA ALA A 99 10.09 8.40 3.81
C ALA A 99 10.63 9.38 4.88
N LEU A 100 11.58 8.92 5.71
CA LEU A 100 12.25 9.76 6.72
C LEU A 100 13.02 10.92 6.10
N ALA A 101 13.74 10.67 4.99
CA ALA A 101 14.46 11.71 4.27
C ALA A 101 13.50 12.78 3.70
N LEU A 102 12.36 12.35 3.14
CA LEU A 102 11.33 13.27 2.63
C LEU A 102 10.69 14.10 3.75
N ILE A 103 10.39 13.49 4.90
CA ILE A 103 9.90 14.20 6.10
C ILE A 103 10.91 15.26 6.56
N ALA A 104 12.18 14.87 6.69
CA ALA A 104 13.24 15.77 7.14
C ALA A 104 13.43 16.95 6.18
N ALA A 105 13.44 16.67 4.87
CA ALA A 105 13.53 17.70 3.84
C ALA A 105 12.32 18.66 3.92
N ALA A 106 11.10 18.12 4.02
CA ALA A 106 9.89 18.92 4.13
C ALA A 106 9.89 19.80 5.39
N ARG A 107 10.42 19.27 6.52
CA ARG A 107 10.53 20.01 7.79
C ARG A 107 11.50 21.17 7.68
N ALA A 108 12.60 20.99 6.95
CA ALA A 108 13.56 22.06 6.68
C ALA A 108 12.98 23.12 5.72
N ARG A 109 12.24 22.69 4.69
CA ARG A 109 11.71 23.57 3.66
C ARG A 109 10.50 24.41 4.10
N TYR A 110 9.68 23.86 4.99
CA TYR A 110 8.48 24.50 5.52
C TYR A 110 8.49 24.53 7.07
N PRO A 111 9.32 25.37 7.69
CA PRO A 111 9.44 25.43 9.14
C PRO A 111 8.09 25.74 9.82
N GLY A 112 7.74 24.94 10.83
CA GLY A 112 6.51 25.12 11.60
C GLY A 112 5.23 24.62 10.92
N MET A 113 5.28 24.15 9.67
CA MET A 113 4.11 23.55 9.03
C MET A 113 3.82 22.15 9.61
N PRO A 114 2.58 21.88 10.06
CA PRO A 114 2.19 20.54 10.51
C PRO A 114 2.41 19.48 9.42
N GLN A 115 3.04 18.37 9.80
CA GLN A 115 3.18 17.20 8.96
C GLN A 115 2.47 16.02 9.60
N VAL A 116 1.86 15.16 8.79
CA VAL A 116 1.08 14.01 9.24
C VAL A 116 1.62 12.75 8.58
N ALA A 117 1.84 11.71 9.38
CA ALA A 117 2.16 10.38 8.91
C ALA A 117 0.86 9.60 8.65
N CYS A 118 0.66 9.17 7.41
CA CYS A 118 -0.48 8.39 6.97
C CYS A 118 -0.05 6.96 6.65
N PHE A 119 -0.39 6.00 7.52
CA PHE A 119 0.17 4.66 7.47
C PHE A 119 -0.64 3.68 6.62
N ASP A 120 0.01 2.94 5.74
CA ASP A 120 -0.60 1.81 5.02
C ASP A 120 -1.09 0.71 5.97
N THR A 121 -0.48 0.60 7.16
CA THR A 121 -0.79 -0.40 8.17
C THR A 121 -1.98 -0.03 9.07
N ALA A 122 -2.42 1.24 9.07
CA ALA A 122 -3.39 1.74 10.07
C ALA A 122 -4.78 1.09 9.94
N PHE A 123 -5.28 0.91 8.71
CA PHE A 123 -6.57 0.24 8.44
C PHE A 123 -6.64 -1.20 9.00
N HIS A 124 -5.49 -1.85 9.15
CA HIS A 124 -5.34 -3.23 9.61
C HIS A 124 -4.94 -3.34 11.09
N ALA A 125 -4.87 -2.23 11.82
CA ALA A 125 -4.39 -2.20 13.21
C ALA A 125 -5.19 -3.12 14.15
N ASP A 126 -6.49 -3.22 13.91
CA ASP A 126 -7.45 -3.98 14.72
C ASP A 126 -7.68 -5.43 14.23
N LEU A 127 -6.78 -5.96 13.38
CA LEU A 127 -6.84 -7.37 12.99
C LEU A 127 -6.95 -8.28 14.24
N PRO A 128 -7.87 -9.26 14.24
CA PRO A 128 -8.01 -10.17 15.37
C PRO A 128 -6.74 -11.03 15.51
N ASP A 129 -6.43 -11.50 16.73
CA ASP A 129 -5.23 -12.29 17.02
C ASP A 129 -5.04 -13.49 16.07
N VAL A 130 -6.14 -14.13 15.64
CA VAL A 130 -6.12 -15.25 14.68
C VAL A 130 -5.58 -14.88 13.29
N ALA A 131 -5.73 -13.63 12.86
CA ALA A 131 -5.19 -13.10 11.60
C ALA A 131 -3.83 -12.39 11.80
N GLN A 132 -3.61 -11.83 13.00
CA GLN A 132 -2.44 -11.00 13.31
C GLN A 132 -1.21 -11.82 13.77
N VAL A 133 -1.40 -12.88 14.55
CA VAL A 133 -0.30 -13.64 15.16
C VAL A 133 0.30 -14.61 14.14
N LEU A 134 1.62 -14.53 13.95
CA LEU A 134 2.35 -15.44 13.06
C LEU A 134 2.65 -16.77 13.77
N PRO A 135 2.64 -17.91 13.05
CA PRO A 135 2.85 -19.25 13.61
C PRO A 135 4.33 -19.54 13.91
N ILE A 136 4.97 -18.68 14.70
CA ILE A 136 6.38 -18.75 15.11
C ILE A 136 6.48 -18.59 16.64
N PRO A 137 7.64 -18.87 17.27
CA PRO A 137 7.76 -18.78 18.72
C PRO A 137 7.34 -17.43 19.30
N ARG A 138 6.54 -17.46 20.39
CA ARG A 138 5.93 -16.29 21.04
C ARG A 138 6.91 -15.13 21.33
N ARG A 139 8.19 -15.42 21.58
CA ARG A 139 9.22 -14.39 21.84
C ARG A 139 9.33 -13.34 20.73
N TYR A 140 9.08 -13.71 19.47
CA TYR A 140 9.12 -12.77 18.35
C TYR A 140 7.91 -11.83 18.33
N ARG A 141 6.74 -12.28 18.81
CA ARG A 141 5.57 -11.41 18.98
C ARG A 141 5.89 -10.25 19.93
N ALA A 142 6.68 -10.51 20.99
CA ALA A 142 7.08 -9.48 21.94
C ALA A 142 8.01 -8.42 21.33
N SER A 143 8.73 -8.74 20.25
CA SER A 143 9.55 -7.79 19.50
C SER A 143 8.81 -7.13 18.34
N GLY A 144 7.47 -7.22 18.30
CA GLY A 144 6.64 -6.60 17.26
C GLY A 144 6.53 -7.41 15.97
N VAL A 145 7.00 -8.66 15.93
CA VAL A 145 6.84 -9.54 14.75
C VAL A 145 5.40 -10.08 14.73
N ARG A 146 4.62 -9.58 13.79
CA ARG A 146 3.21 -9.92 13.56
C ARG A 146 2.82 -9.59 12.12
N ARG A 147 1.63 -9.99 11.68
CA ARG A 147 1.05 -9.46 10.45
C ARG A 147 0.64 -8.01 10.68
N TYR A 148 1.06 -7.12 9.78
CA TYR A 148 0.65 -5.72 9.78
C TYR A 148 -0.39 -5.45 8.69
N GLY A 149 -0.17 -5.97 7.48
CA GLY A 149 -1.01 -5.64 6.32
C GLY A 149 -0.72 -4.25 5.76
N PHE A 150 -0.95 -4.06 4.46
CA PHE A 150 -0.65 -2.80 3.76
C PHE A 150 -1.70 -2.51 2.67
N HIS A 151 -1.55 -1.36 2.00
CA HIS A 151 -2.60 -0.74 1.17
C HIS A 151 -3.85 -0.36 1.99
N GLY A 152 -3.67 -0.01 3.26
CA GLY A 152 -4.76 0.45 4.12
C GLY A 152 -5.41 1.73 3.60
N LEU A 153 -4.62 2.71 3.13
CA LEU A 153 -5.15 3.94 2.51
C LEU A 153 -6.00 3.64 1.27
N SER A 154 -5.64 2.63 0.48
CA SER A 154 -6.48 2.17 -0.62
C SER A 154 -7.80 1.60 -0.12
N CYS A 155 -7.77 0.74 0.91
CA CYS A 155 -8.98 0.18 1.50
C CYS A 155 -9.90 1.27 2.07
N GLU A 156 -9.35 2.23 2.80
CA GLU A 156 -10.08 3.40 3.32
C GLU A 156 -10.75 4.19 2.19
N SER A 157 -10.01 4.44 1.11
CA SER A 157 -10.54 5.11 -0.08
C SER A 157 -11.71 4.36 -0.72
N ILE A 158 -11.62 3.03 -0.82
CA ILE A 158 -12.72 2.21 -1.34
C ILE A 158 -13.95 2.31 -0.42
N LEU A 159 -13.77 2.23 0.90
CA LEU A 159 -14.87 2.35 1.85
C LEU A 159 -15.54 3.74 1.79
N ALA A 160 -14.74 4.81 1.73
CA ALA A 160 -15.25 6.17 1.57
C ALA A 160 -16.10 6.31 0.30
N GLN A 161 -15.66 5.72 -0.81
CA GLN A 161 -16.38 5.74 -2.09
C GLN A 161 -17.65 4.87 -2.11
N LEU A 162 -17.69 3.78 -1.32
CA LEU A 162 -18.89 2.96 -1.15
C LEU A 162 -19.91 3.61 -0.21
N GLY A 163 -19.46 4.47 0.72
CA GLY A 163 -20.30 5.23 1.64
C GLY A 163 -21.20 4.31 2.48
N GLY A 164 -22.48 4.68 2.63
CA GLY A 164 -23.46 3.86 3.35
C GLY A 164 -23.81 2.52 2.67
N GLY A 165 -23.26 2.22 1.50
CA GLY A 165 -23.48 0.99 0.74
C GLY A 165 -22.43 -0.10 0.95
N VAL A 166 -21.53 0.04 1.94
CA VAL A 166 -20.54 -1.00 2.27
C VAL A 166 -21.28 -2.27 2.74
N PRO A 167 -21.12 -3.41 2.05
CA PRO A 167 -21.76 -4.65 2.47
C PRO A 167 -21.03 -5.27 3.66
N SER A 168 -21.72 -6.18 4.37
CA SER A 168 -21.16 -6.84 5.56
C SER A 168 -19.95 -7.71 5.22
N ARG A 169 -19.93 -8.39 4.07
CA ARG A 169 -18.79 -9.21 3.62
C ARG A 169 -18.20 -8.67 2.33
N LEU A 170 -17.14 -7.89 2.46
CA LEU A 170 -16.43 -7.24 1.36
C LEU A 170 -15.02 -7.83 1.24
N VAL A 171 -14.58 -8.11 0.01
CA VAL A 171 -13.17 -8.33 -0.30
C VAL A 171 -12.69 -7.20 -1.19
N ILE A 172 -11.58 -6.58 -0.82
CA ILE A 172 -10.89 -5.58 -1.64
C ILE A 172 -9.60 -6.21 -2.16
N ALA A 173 -9.47 -6.33 -3.47
CA ALA A 173 -8.25 -6.76 -4.13
C ALA A 173 -7.58 -5.55 -4.79
N HIS A 174 -6.56 -5.01 -4.12
CA HIS A 174 -5.69 -3.98 -4.69
C HIS A 174 -4.63 -4.67 -5.53
N LEU A 175 -4.73 -4.55 -6.85
CA LEU A 175 -3.88 -5.23 -7.82
C LEU A 175 -3.08 -4.20 -8.61
N GLY A 176 -1.83 -3.97 -8.22
CA GLY A 176 -0.88 -3.09 -8.91
C GLY A 176 0.51 -3.71 -8.97
N ASN A 177 1.55 -2.87 -8.99
CA ASN A 177 2.94 -3.36 -8.88
C ASN A 177 3.19 -4.09 -7.56
N GLY A 178 2.69 -3.53 -6.47
CA GLY A 178 2.38 -4.27 -5.24
C GLY A 178 0.91 -4.68 -5.27
N ALA A 179 0.59 -5.87 -4.76
CA ALA A 179 -0.78 -6.36 -4.76
C ALA A 179 -1.15 -7.00 -3.42
N SER A 180 -2.36 -6.72 -2.93
CA SER A 180 -2.89 -7.29 -1.70
C SER A 180 -4.38 -7.58 -1.82
N VAL A 181 -4.85 -8.52 -1.01
CA VAL A 181 -6.26 -8.88 -0.89
C VAL A 181 -6.65 -8.78 0.58
N THR A 182 -7.72 -8.05 0.88
CA THR A 182 -8.17 -7.75 2.23
C THR A 182 -9.61 -8.20 2.43
N ALA A 183 -9.86 -8.96 3.49
CA ALA A 183 -11.20 -9.24 3.99
C ALA A 183 -11.68 -8.09 4.87
N VAL A 184 -12.85 -7.54 4.56
CA VAL A 184 -13.48 -6.46 5.30
C VAL A 184 -14.85 -6.93 5.79
N ARG A 185 -15.06 -6.90 7.10
CA ARG A 185 -16.34 -7.17 7.74
C ARG A 185 -16.89 -5.89 8.34
N ASP A 186 -18.08 -5.49 7.89
CA ASP A 186 -18.79 -4.29 8.39
C ASP A 186 -17.88 -3.04 8.39
N GLY A 187 -17.13 -2.85 7.30
CA GLY A 187 -16.21 -1.72 7.13
C GLY A 187 -14.86 -1.84 7.88
N ARG A 188 -14.58 -2.96 8.56
CA ARG A 188 -13.32 -3.17 9.29
C ARG A 188 -12.50 -4.30 8.69
N SER A 189 -11.18 -4.12 8.60
CA SER A 189 -10.29 -5.21 8.19
C SER A 189 -10.32 -6.34 9.21
N VAL A 190 -10.56 -7.57 8.73
CA VAL A 190 -10.53 -8.78 9.57
C VAL A 190 -9.48 -9.79 9.11
N ASP A 191 -8.95 -9.64 7.90
CA ASP A 191 -7.84 -10.41 7.35
C ASP A 191 -7.19 -9.68 6.16
N THR A 192 -5.94 -9.98 5.84
CA THR A 192 -5.23 -9.40 4.70
C THR A 192 -4.04 -10.27 4.26
N SER A 193 -3.77 -10.31 2.95
CA SER A 193 -2.78 -11.21 2.37
C SER A 193 -1.34 -10.82 2.72
N MET A 194 -1.02 -9.53 2.76
CA MET A 194 0.34 -9.10 3.11
C MET A 194 0.64 -9.33 4.60
N GLY A 195 1.91 -9.58 4.90
CA GLY A 195 2.36 -10.12 6.18
C GLY A 195 2.97 -9.09 7.12
N LEU A 196 4.12 -9.47 7.69
CA LEU A 196 5.04 -8.55 8.38
C LEU A 196 5.54 -7.46 7.44
N THR A 197 5.82 -7.83 6.20
CA THR A 197 6.31 -6.95 5.14
C THR A 197 5.34 -6.96 3.94
N PRO A 198 5.47 -6.00 3.02
CA PRO A 198 4.68 -5.98 1.78
C PRO A 198 5.04 -7.07 0.76
N SER A 199 5.93 -8.01 1.10
CA SER A 199 6.45 -9.04 0.16
C SER A 199 5.62 -10.32 0.16
N GLY A 200 4.86 -10.58 1.22
CA GLY A 200 3.97 -11.75 1.35
C GLY A 200 2.60 -11.56 0.69
N GLY A 201 1.86 -12.65 0.51
CA GLY A 201 0.52 -12.67 -0.07
C GLY A 201 0.48 -13.18 -1.52
N VAL A 202 -0.12 -12.40 -2.41
CA VAL A 202 -0.20 -12.75 -3.84
C VAL A 202 1.14 -12.53 -4.53
N THR A 203 1.38 -13.21 -5.65
CA THR A 203 2.47 -12.88 -6.57
C THR A 203 2.30 -11.43 -7.04
N MET A 204 3.38 -10.68 -7.17
CA MET A 204 3.33 -9.25 -7.56
C MET A 204 4.20 -9.00 -8.80
N ALA A 205 4.42 -7.74 -9.17
CA ALA A 205 5.25 -7.39 -10.32
C ALA A 205 6.68 -7.95 -10.17
N THR A 206 7.33 -7.65 -9.04
CA THR A 206 8.72 -8.02 -8.75
C THR A 206 8.89 -8.78 -7.44
N ARG A 207 7.81 -8.93 -6.65
CA ARG A 207 7.85 -9.61 -5.36
C ARG A 207 7.34 -11.03 -5.45
N THR A 208 7.93 -11.91 -4.65
CA THR A 208 7.58 -13.34 -4.61
C THR A 208 6.10 -13.58 -4.33
N GLY A 209 5.52 -12.82 -3.40
CA GLY A 209 4.32 -13.25 -2.69
C GLY A 209 4.65 -14.39 -1.73
N ASP A 210 3.65 -15.19 -1.37
CA ASP A 210 3.82 -16.35 -0.50
C ASP A 210 4.67 -17.44 -1.18
N ILE A 211 5.75 -17.83 -0.52
CA ILE A 211 6.62 -18.96 -0.90
C ILE A 211 6.95 -19.81 0.33
N ASP A 212 7.38 -21.05 0.10
CA ASP A 212 7.82 -21.94 1.17
C ASP A 212 9.08 -21.37 1.86
N PRO A 213 9.09 -21.16 3.19
CA PRO A 213 10.29 -20.70 3.90
C PRO A 213 11.48 -21.65 3.74
N GLY A 214 11.27 -22.93 3.42
CA GLY A 214 12.33 -23.89 3.11
C GLY A 214 13.15 -23.50 1.88
N ILE A 215 12.57 -22.77 0.91
CA ILE A 215 13.28 -22.27 -0.28
C ILE A 215 14.33 -21.24 0.14
N LEU A 216 14.00 -20.34 1.06
CA LEU A 216 14.93 -19.33 1.58
C LEU A 216 16.15 -19.99 2.24
N LEU A 217 15.90 -21.02 3.06
CA LEU A 217 16.98 -21.77 3.71
C LEU A 217 17.83 -22.57 2.72
N TYR A 218 17.20 -23.13 1.68
CA TYR A 218 17.88 -23.84 0.62
C TYR A 218 18.83 -22.90 -0.13
N LEU A 219 18.37 -21.73 -0.56
CA LEU A 219 19.18 -20.75 -1.29
C LEU A 219 20.38 -20.26 -0.46
N LEU A 220 20.15 -19.88 0.81
CA LEU A 220 21.23 -19.48 1.71
C LEU A 220 22.33 -20.55 1.84
N ARG A 221 21.94 -21.83 1.92
CA ARG A 221 22.88 -22.93 2.17
C ARG A 221 23.57 -23.44 0.91
N GLU A 222 22.81 -23.59 -0.17
CA GLU A 222 23.27 -24.31 -1.36
C GLU A 222 23.84 -23.38 -2.43
N THR A 223 23.35 -22.13 -2.52
CA THR A 223 23.89 -21.16 -3.48
C THR A 223 24.85 -20.16 -2.84
N GLY A 224 24.90 -20.11 -1.50
CA GLY A 224 25.68 -19.12 -0.76
C GLY A 224 25.14 -17.70 -0.92
N LEU A 225 23.85 -17.55 -1.23
CA LEU A 225 23.20 -16.24 -1.26
C LEU A 225 23.29 -15.61 0.13
N GLU A 226 23.70 -14.35 0.20
CA GLU A 226 23.71 -13.59 1.45
C GLU A 226 22.33 -12.99 1.76
N ALA A 227 22.12 -12.54 3.01
CA ALA A 227 20.82 -12.04 3.45
C ALA A 227 20.29 -10.85 2.62
N ASP A 228 21.17 -9.92 2.24
CA ASP A 228 20.80 -8.73 1.46
C ASP A 228 20.49 -9.07 -0.01
N GLU A 229 21.22 -10.05 -0.58
CA GLU A 229 20.94 -10.56 -1.92
C GLU A 229 19.61 -11.32 -1.95
N LEU A 230 19.32 -12.10 -0.90
CA LEU A 230 18.04 -12.78 -0.75
C LEU A 230 16.89 -11.78 -0.58
N ALA A 231 17.08 -10.71 0.19
CA ALA A 231 16.11 -9.63 0.31
C ALA A 231 15.84 -8.95 -1.04
N THR A 232 16.89 -8.68 -1.81
CA THR A 232 16.79 -8.12 -3.17
C THR A 232 16.02 -9.06 -4.09
N MET A 233 16.32 -10.35 -4.06
CA MET A 233 15.58 -11.35 -4.82
C MET A 233 14.09 -11.35 -4.45
N ILE A 234 13.76 -11.29 -3.15
CA ILE A 234 12.37 -11.29 -2.66
C ILE A 234 11.59 -10.07 -3.14
N ASP A 235 12.21 -8.89 -3.14
CA ASP A 235 11.51 -7.61 -3.39
C ASP A 235 11.60 -7.10 -4.84
N HIS A 236 12.64 -7.48 -5.59
CA HIS A 236 12.97 -6.89 -6.90
C HIS A 236 13.14 -7.90 -8.05
N ASP A 237 13.69 -9.10 -7.80
CA ASP A 237 14.03 -10.05 -8.87
C ASP A 237 13.06 -11.23 -9.00
N SER A 238 11.92 -11.17 -8.32
CA SER A 238 10.91 -12.23 -8.26
C SER A 238 9.61 -11.81 -8.96
N GLY A 239 8.49 -12.41 -8.55
CA GLY A 239 7.17 -12.06 -9.07
C GLY A 239 7.02 -12.38 -10.55
N MET A 240 6.14 -11.64 -11.22
CA MET A 240 5.94 -11.79 -12.65
C MET A 240 7.20 -11.48 -13.47
N ALA A 241 8.04 -10.54 -13.03
CA ALA A 241 9.32 -10.23 -13.66
C ALA A 241 10.26 -11.43 -13.65
N GLY A 242 10.50 -12.02 -12.48
CA GLY A 242 11.37 -13.19 -12.33
C GLY A 242 10.86 -14.42 -13.08
N ILE A 243 9.54 -14.68 -13.07
CA ILE A 243 8.95 -15.82 -13.79
C ILE A 243 9.05 -15.63 -15.30
N SER A 244 8.71 -14.43 -15.80
CA SER A 244 8.70 -14.16 -17.24
C SER A 244 10.09 -14.00 -17.84
N GLY A 245 11.06 -13.60 -17.03
CA GLY A 245 12.37 -13.14 -17.48
C GLY A 245 12.29 -11.87 -18.34
N LEU A 246 11.20 -11.11 -18.26
CA LEU A 246 10.89 -9.99 -19.16
C LEU A 246 10.52 -8.71 -18.40
N SER A 247 9.40 -8.72 -17.68
CA SER A 247 8.87 -7.51 -17.03
C SER A 247 7.87 -7.85 -15.93
N GLY A 248 7.76 -6.97 -14.93
CA GLY A 248 6.65 -6.99 -13.97
C GLY A 248 5.39 -6.26 -14.45
N ASP A 249 5.46 -5.56 -15.59
CA ASP A 249 4.32 -4.82 -16.15
C ASP A 249 3.37 -5.76 -16.90
N MET A 250 2.14 -5.88 -16.40
CA MET A 250 1.10 -6.72 -17.00
C MET A 250 0.86 -6.41 -18.50
N ARG A 251 0.97 -5.15 -18.93
CA ARG A 251 0.76 -4.77 -20.34
C ARG A 251 1.83 -5.38 -21.25
N VAL A 252 3.08 -5.36 -20.80
CA VAL A 252 4.21 -5.97 -21.51
C VAL A 252 4.04 -7.48 -21.58
N LEU A 253 3.64 -8.11 -20.48
CA LEU A 253 3.42 -9.55 -20.43
C LEU A 253 2.27 -9.99 -21.34
N ARG A 254 1.14 -9.27 -21.35
CA ARG A 254 -0.01 -9.56 -22.22
C ARG A 254 0.37 -9.49 -23.69
N ALA A 255 1.19 -8.51 -24.08
CA ALA A 255 1.68 -8.39 -25.46
C ALA A 255 2.62 -9.55 -25.84
N ALA A 256 3.38 -10.10 -24.89
CA ALA A 256 4.32 -11.19 -25.12
C ALA A 256 3.70 -12.60 -24.93
N ALA A 257 2.53 -12.73 -24.31
CA ALA A 257 1.98 -14.03 -23.90
C ALA A 257 1.77 -15.03 -25.06
N GLY A 258 1.50 -14.53 -26.27
CA GLY A 258 1.33 -15.38 -27.45
C GLY A 258 2.64 -15.97 -28.01
N SER A 259 3.79 -15.38 -27.67
CA SER A 259 5.11 -15.78 -28.20
C SER A 259 6.12 -16.16 -27.11
N ASN A 260 5.84 -15.84 -25.84
CA ASN A 260 6.67 -16.15 -24.68
C ASN A 260 5.84 -16.97 -23.66
N PRO A 261 6.07 -18.30 -23.57
CA PRO A 261 5.38 -19.16 -22.61
C PRO A 261 5.58 -18.77 -21.15
N ASN A 262 6.73 -18.18 -20.80
CA ASN A 262 7.00 -17.72 -19.43
C ASN A 262 6.22 -16.45 -19.08
N ALA A 263 5.91 -15.60 -20.07
CA ALA A 263 5.01 -14.46 -19.87
C ALA A 263 3.56 -14.93 -19.62
N ASP A 264 3.07 -15.92 -20.38
CA ASP A 264 1.77 -16.56 -20.10
C ASP A 264 1.73 -17.21 -18.72
N LEU A 265 2.80 -17.95 -18.35
CA LEU A 265 2.92 -18.56 -17.04
C LEU A 265 2.88 -17.53 -15.91
N ALA A 266 3.64 -16.43 -16.02
CA ALA A 266 3.67 -15.36 -15.03
C ALA A 266 2.28 -14.75 -14.78
N ILE A 267 1.56 -14.45 -15.86
CA ILE A 267 0.19 -13.94 -15.82
C ILE A 267 -0.74 -14.92 -15.10
N ARG A 268 -0.73 -16.18 -15.51
CA ARG A 268 -1.64 -17.20 -14.95
C ARG A 268 -1.31 -17.51 -13.50
N MET A 269 -0.04 -17.47 -13.11
CA MET A 269 0.38 -17.59 -11.71
C MET A 269 -0.13 -16.42 -10.87
N PHE A 270 -0.01 -15.19 -11.38
CA PHE A 270 -0.55 -13.99 -10.73
C PHE A 270 -2.06 -14.13 -10.50
N GLU A 271 -2.84 -14.35 -11.58
CA GLU A 271 -4.30 -14.52 -11.53
C GLU A 271 -4.71 -15.63 -10.57
N ARG A 272 -4.03 -16.79 -10.63
CA ARG A 272 -4.30 -17.92 -9.73
C ARG A 272 -4.02 -17.58 -8.27
N SER A 273 -2.93 -16.86 -7.98
CA SER A 273 -2.62 -16.46 -6.61
C SER A 273 -3.68 -15.50 -6.05
N VAL A 274 -4.16 -14.56 -6.89
CA VAL A 274 -5.23 -13.62 -6.53
C VAL A 274 -6.54 -14.37 -6.27
N CYS A 275 -6.96 -15.27 -7.15
CA CYS A 275 -8.16 -16.10 -6.94
C CYS A 275 -8.07 -16.91 -5.63
N LYS A 276 -6.93 -17.52 -5.35
CA LYS A 276 -6.72 -18.27 -4.10
C LYS A 276 -6.86 -17.37 -2.88
N GLN A 277 -6.27 -16.19 -2.90
CA GLN A 277 -6.35 -15.26 -1.76
C GLN A 277 -7.77 -14.70 -1.59
N ILE A 278 -8.48 -14.35 -2.67
CA ILE A 278 -9.90 -13.93 -2.58
C ILE A 278 -10.77 -15.06 -2.00
N ALA A 279 -10.56 -16.30 -2.44
CA ALA A 279 -11.29 -17.45 -1.90
C ALA A 279 -10.98 -17.67 -0.41
N ALA A 280 -9.73 -17.47 0.03
CA ALA A 280 -9.36 -17.52 1.44
C ALA A 280 -10.06 -16.43 2.25
N MET A 281 -10.07 -15.18 1.75
CA MET A 281 -10.78 -14.07 2.40
C MET A 281 -12.29 -14.32 2.48
N ALA A 282 -12.89 -14.86 1.42
CA ALA A 282 -14.29 -15.27 1.42
C ALA A 282 -14.56 -16.36 2.46
N ALA A 283 -13.65 -17.32 2.64
CA ALA A 283 -13.77 -18.34 3.69
C ALA A 283 -13.71 -17.72 5.09
N THR A 284 -12.78 -16.79 5.34
CA THR A 284 -12.69 -16.02 6.60
C THR A 284 -13.99 -15.26 6.88
N LEU A 285 -14.63 -14.72 5.84
CA LEU A 285 -15.87 -13.97 5.93
C LEU A 285 -17.13 -14.84 6.09
N GLY A 286 -17.05 -16.15 5.80
CA GLY A 286 -18.23 -17.03 5.71
C GLY A 286 -19.04 -16.81 4.43
N GLY A 287 -18.39 -16.38 3.35
CA GLY A 287 -18.92 -16.04 2.04
C GLY A 287 -18.59 -14.59 1.64
N LEU A 288 -19.11 -14.12 0.51
CA LEU A 288 -18.68 -12.87 -0.11
C LEU A 288 -19.85 -12.17 -0.81
N ASP A 289 -20.17 -10.95 -0.38
CA ASP A 289 -21.23 -10.14 -1.00
C ASP A 289 -20.69 -9.31 -2.17
N LEU A 290 -19.52 -8.70 -1.97
CA LEU A 290 -18.89 -7.83 -2.95
C LEU A 290 -17.38 -8.05 -3.01
N LEU A 291 -16.87 -8.26 -4.22
CA LEU A 291 -15.46 -8.15 -4.56
C LEU A 291 -15.22 -6.79 -5.23
N VAL A 292 -14.34 -5.97 -4.67
CA VAL A 292 -13.80 -4.77 -5.33
C VAL A 292 -12.44 -5.09 -5.91
N LEU A 293 -12.28 -4.85 -7.21
CA LEU A 293 -10.98 -4.82 -7.89
C LEU A 293 -10.53 -3.35 -8.00
N THR A 294 -9.32 -3.07 -7.54
CA THR A 294 -8.70 -1.74 -7.56
C THR A 294 -7.21 -1.83 -7.85
N GLY A 295 -6.50 -0.71 -7.97
CA GLY A 295 -5.09 -0.65 -8.35
C GLY A 295 -4.89 -0.81 -9.86
N GLY A 296 -3.71 -0.46 -10.36
CA GLY A 296 -3.48 -0.32 -11.81
C GLY A 296 -3.84 -1.54 -12.66
N ILE A 297 -3.57 -2.76 -12.19
CA ILE A 297 -3.98 -4.00 -12.87
C ILE A 297 -5.49 -4.23 -12.68
N GLY A 298 -5.98 -4.11 -11.45
CA GLY A 298 -7.38 -4.38 -11.11
C GLY A 298 -8.37 -3.44 -11.81
N GLU A 299 -7.95 -2.20 -12.08
CA GLU A 299 -8.73 -1.17 -12.74
C GLU A 299 -8.72 -1.30 -14.27
N HIS A 300 -7.58 -1.69 -14.85
CA HIS A 300 -7.36 -1.52 -16.30
C HIS A 300 -7.19 -2.82 -17.09
N ASP A 301 -6.79 -3.94 -16.45
CA ASP A 301 -6.56 -5.20 -17.17
C ASP A 301 -7.84 -6.07 -17.20
N ARG A 302 -8.65 -5.87 -18.23
CA ARG A 302 -9.93 -6.60 -18.42
C ARG A 302 -9.75 -8.12 -18.46
N ALA A 303 -8.61 -8.60 -18.98
CA ALA A 303 -8.31 -10.03 -19.02
C ALA A 303 -8.13 -10.61 -17.61
N THR A 304 -7.38 -9.95 -16.73
CA THR A 304 -7.27 -10.34 -15.30
C THR A 304 -8.64 -10.29 -14.63
N GLN A 305 -9.43 -9.23 -14.84
CA GLN A 305 -10.78 -9.11 -14.26
C GLN A 305 -11.67 -10.31 -14.65
N GLN A 306 -11.64 -10.70 -15.93
CA GLN A 306 -12.38 -11.86 -16.44
C GLN A 306 -11.85 -13.19 -15.90
N ALA A 307 -10.54 -13.36 -15.81
CA ALA A 307 -9.91 -14.56 -15.27
C ALA A 307 -10.27 -14.75 -13.79
N ILE A 308 -10.25 -13.67 -13.00
CA ILE A 308 -10.69 -13.67 -11.60
C ILE A 308 -12.17 -14.01 -11.49
N GLY A 309 -13.03 -13.33 -12.27
CA GLY A 309 -14.46 -13.59 -12.27
C GLY A 309 -14.80 -15.03 -12.62
N THR A 310 -14.12 -15.60 -13.62
CA THR A 310 -14.28 -17.00 -14.03
C THR A 310 -13.78 -17.96 -12.95
N GLY A 311 -12.59 -17.70 -12.39
CA GLY A 311 -11.98 -18.53 -11.35
C GLY A 311 -12.76 -18.57 -10.04
N LEU A 312 -13.64 -17.59 -9.81
CA LEU A 312 -14.50 -17.47 -8.63
C LEU A 312 -15.99 -17.69 -8.93
N ALA A 313 -16.35 -18.09 -10.15
CA ALA A 313 -17.75 -18.29 -10.56
C ALA A 313 -18.52 -19.35 -9.74
N TRP A 314 -17.80 -20.20 -9.00
CA TRP A 314 -18.36 -21.17 -8.07
C TRP A 314 -18.88 -20.55 -6.76
N LEU A 315 -18.50 -19.30 -6.44
CA LEU A 315 -19.03 -18.55 -5.31
C LEU A 315 -20.37 -17.90 -5.69
N PRO A 316 -21.50 -18.34 -5.11
CA PRO A 316 -22.81 -17.81 -5.48
C PRO A 316 -23.02 -16.40 -4.92
N GLY A 317 -23.74 -15.56 -5.66
CA GLY A 317 -24.25 -14.27 -5.17
C GLY A 317 -23.20 -13.15 -5.02
N MET A 318 -21.95 -13.40 -5.38
CA MET A 318 -20.88 -12.39 -5.36
C MET A 318 -21.08 -11.37 -6.49
N ALA A 319 -21.13 -10.08 -6.13
CA ALA A 319 -20.97 -8.99 -7.10
C ALA A 319 -19.49 -8.64 -7.27
N ILE A 320 -19.09 -8.20 -8.47
CA ILE A 320 -17.74 -7.65 -8.73
C ILE A 320 -17.90 -6.18 -9.14
N ARG A 321 -17.13 -5.29 -8.52
CA ARG A 321 -17.04 -3.88 -8.90
C ARG A 321 -15.60 -3.48 -9.12
N ILE A 322 -15.37 -2.62 -10.09
CA ILE A 322 -14.07 -1.99 -10.32
C ILE A 322 -14.17 -0.57 -9.77
N VAL A 323 -13.28 -0.22 -8.84
CA VAL A 323 -13.29 1.09 -8.18
C VAL A 323 -11.87 1.61 -8.14
N ALA A 324 -11.65 2.86 -8.58
CA ALA A 324 -10.33 3.45 -8.58
C ALA A 324 -9.87 3.80 -7.17
N SER A 325 -8.63 3.44 -6.82
CA SER A 325 -8.05 3.80 -5.53
C SER A 325 -7.68 5.29 -5.52
N ARG A 326 -8.06 6.02 -4.46
CA ARG A 326 -7.72 7.43 -4.25
C ARG A 326 -6.95 7.61 -2.94
N GLU A 327 -5.78 6.99 -2.86
CA GLU A 327 -4.92 7.02 -1.66
C GLU A 327 -4.52 8.45 -1.29
N ASP A 328 -4.19 9.27 -2.29
CA ASP A 328 -3.74 10.65 -2.09
C ASP A 328 -4.87 11.53 -1.51
N ASP A 329 -6.12 11.26 -1.88
CA ASP A 329 -7.31 11.89 -1.28
C ASP A 329 -7.40 11.53 0.22
N GLU A 330 -7.17 10.26 0.58
CA GLU A 330 -7.18 9.85 2.00
C GLU A 330 -5.99 10.46 2.78
N ILE A 331 -4.80 10.53 2.18
CA ILE A 331 -3.67 11.26 2.78
C ILE A 331 -4.08 12.71 3.07
N ALA A 332 -4.71 13.38 2.10
CA ALA A 332 -5.17 14.76 2.26
C ALA A 332 -6.25 14.88 3.35
N ARG A 333 -7.22 13.97 3.39
CA ARG A 333 -8.30 13.92 4.38
C ARG A 333 -7.78 13.73 5.80
N HIS A 334 -6.85 12.80 6.00
CA HIS A 334 -6.23 12.54 7.31
C HIS A 334 -5.38 13.72 7.77
N ALA A 335 -4.59 14.31 6.87
CA ALA A 335 -3.76 15.45 7.18
C ALA A 335 -4.57 16.71 7.52
N ALA A 336 -5.67 17.00 6.80
CA ALA A 336 -6.57 18.10 7.13
C ALA A 336 -7.17 17.95 8.54
N ARG A 337 -7.70 16.76 8.85
CA ARG A 337 -8.35 16.47 10.13
C ARG A 337 -7.39 16.61 11.32
N LEU A 338 -6.20 16.03 11.20
CA LEU A 338 -5.23 15.97 12.29
C LEU A 338 -4.52 17.32 12.51
N SER A 339 -4.23 18.07 11.44
CA SER A 339 -3.63 19.39 11.55
C SER A 339 -4.58 20.43 12.15
N GLN A 340 -5.87 20.42 11.78
CA GLN A 340 -6.87 21.31 12.37
C GLN A 340 -7.07 21.05 13.87
N ALA A 341 -7.04 19.78 14.30
CA ALA A 341 -7.16 19.42 15.71
C ALA A 341 -6.02 19.98 16.58
N ALA A 342 -4.82 20.16 16.02
CA ALA A 342 -3.67 20.71 16.73
C ALA A 342 -3.68 22.24 16.86
N ILE A 343 -4.41 22.95 16.00
CA ILE A 343 -4.44 24.43 16.00
C ILE A 343 -5.44 24.99 17.03
N GLY A 344 -6.31 24.13 17.61
CA GLY A 344 -7.37 24.56 18.53
C GLY A 344 -8.47 25.37 17.81
N PRO A 345 -9.65 25.58 18.43
CA PRO A 345 -10.67 26.43 17.83
C PRO A 345 -10.14 27.87 17.70
N PRO A 346 -10.48 28.59 16.61
CA PRO A 346 -10.10 29.99 16.49
C PRO A 346 -10.63 30.77 17.70
N SER A 347 -9.74 31.51 18.35
CA SER A 347 -10.09 32.46 19.40
C SER A 347 -11.21 33.36 18.88
N ARG A 348 -12.38 33.29 19.53
CA ARG A 348 -13.55 34.13 19.24
C ARG A 348 -13.27 35.60 19.53
#